data_AF-A0A959IFH6-F1
#
_entry.id   AF-A0A959IFH6-F1
#
_cell.length_a   1.000
_cell.length_b   1.000
_cell.length_c   1.000
_cell.angle_alpha   90.00
_cell.angle_beta   90.00
_cell.angle_gamma   90.00
#
_symmetry.space_group_name_H-M   'P 1'
#
loop_
_entity.id
_entity.type
_entity.pdbx_description
1 polymer ?
#
loop_
_entity_poly.entity_id
_entity_poly.type
_entity_poly.pdbx_seq_one_letter_code
_entity_poly.pdbx_strand_id
1 'polypeptide(L)' 'MSTEKLYQIKSSYFTAGIVTDIHPKSEDIRVKIAAPIVKYMIGWTLEEVQQYCKRKGWWINNDS' A
#
# COMPACT_ATOMS: atom_id res chain seq x y z
N MET A 1 -14.46 7.98 -11.72
CA MET A 1 -14.10 8.45 -10.37
C MET A 1 -13.02 7.52 -9.85
N SER A 2 -11.89 8.06 -9.41
CA SER A 2 -10.80 7.31 -8.76
C SER A 2 -11.22 6.92 -7.35
N THR A 3 -11.18 5.63 -7.03
CA THR A 3 -11.53 5.13 -5.68
C THR A 3 -10.24 4.98 -4.89
N GLU A 4 -10.00 5.92 -3.98
CA GLU A 4 -8.85 5.86 -3.09
C GLU A 4 -9.15 4.97 -1.87
N LYS A 5 -8.17 4.17 -1.45
CA LYS A 5 -8.25 3.34 -0.24
C LYS A 5 -7.00 3.51 0.61
N LEU A 6 -7.18 3.62 1.92
CA LEU A 6 -6.10 3.72 2.89
C LEU A 6 -5.78 2.33 3.46
N TYR A 7 -4.51 1.95 3.41
CA TYR A 7 -4.00 0.74 4.02
C TYR A 7 -2.97 1.07 5.08
N GLN A 8 -2.98 0.29 6.15
CA GLN A 8 -2.03 0.37 7.24
C GLN A 8 -1.04 -0.80 7.14
N ILE A 9 0.24 -0.48 7.04
CA ILE A 9 1.35 -1.43 7.15
C ILE A 9 1.86 -1.40 8.58
N LYS A 10 1.94 -2.57 9.22
CA LYS A 10 2.42 -2.72 10.60
C LYS A 10 3.63 -3.66 10.62
N SER A 11 4.70 -3.20 11.26
CA SER A 11 5.85 -4.02 11.62
C SER A 11 6.02 -4.02 13.15
N SER A 12 7.05 -4.72 13.65
CA SER A 12 7.43 -4.64 15.07
C SER A 12 7.95 -3.27 15.51
N TYR A 13 8.37 -2.41 14.57
CA TYR A 13 9.09 -1.15 14.87
C TYR A 13 8.34 0.10 14.42
N PHE A 14 7.36 -0.04 13.52
CA PHE A 14 6.64 1.11 12.98
C PHE A 14 5.25 0.71 12.48
N THR A 15 4.40 1.72 12.38
CA THR A 15 3.15 1.70 11.63
C THR A 15 3.23 2.77 10.55
N ALA A 16 2.86 2.42 9.32
CA ALA A 16 2.92 3.31 8.17
C ALA A 16 1.65 3.22 7.32
N GLY A 17 1.16 4.36 6.83
CA GLY A 17 0.03 4.41 5.90
C GLY A 17 0.47 4.41 4.44
N ILE A 18 -0.30 3.75 3.59
CA ILE A 18 -0.25 3.91 2.13
C ILE A 18 -1.66 4.16 1.60
N VAL A 19 -1.79 5.03 0.60
CA VAL A 19 -3.04 5.25 -0.12
C VAL A 19 -2.90 4.65 -1.51
N THR A 20 -3.81 3.77 -1.86
CA THR A 20 -3.90 3.18 -3.20
C THR A 20 -5.01 3.85 -4.01
N ASP A 21 -4.83 3.91 -5.32
CA ASP A 21 -5.82 4.38 -6.27
C ASP A 21 -6.06 3.30 -7.34
N ILE A 22 -7.30 3.20 -7.82
CA ILE A 22 -7.68 2.30 -8.90
C ILE A 22 -7.55 3.06 -10.22
N HIS A 23 -6.63 2.63 -11.08
CA HIS A 23 -6.47 3.31 -12.36
C HIS A 23 -7.66 2.99 -13.28
N PRO A 24 -8.39 3.98 -13.80
CA PRO A 24 -9.63 3.77 -14.57
C PRO A 24 -9.44 3.09 -15.95
N LYS A 25 -8.21 2.71 -16.31
CA LYS A 25 -7.87 2.11 -17.61
C LYS A 25 -7.29 0.70 -17.50
N SER A 26 -6.72 0.33 -16.36
CA SER A 26 -6.08 -0.97 -16.18
C SER A 26 -6.68 -1.82 -15.06
N GLU A 27 -7.69 -1.30 -14.34
CA GLU A 27 -8.24 -1.92 -13.11
C GLU A 27 -7.19 -2.22 -12.01
N ASP A 28 -5.93 -1.84 -12.23
CA ASP A 28 -4.84 -2.05 -11.28
C ASP A 28 -4.99 -1.09 -10.09
N ILE A 29 -4.79 -1.64 -8.90
CA ILE A 29 -4.71 -0.91 -7.66
C ILE A 29 -3.24 -0.59 -7.39
N ARG A 30 -2.86 0.69 -7.42
CA ARG A 30 -1.48 1.12 -7.23
C ARG A 30 -1.33 2.12 -6.10
N VAL A 31 -0.18 2.10 -5.43
CA VAL A 31 0.16 3.05 -4.37
C VAL A 31 0.38 4.44 -4.98
N LYS A 32 -0.44 5.40 -4.57
CA LYS A 32 -0.37 6.81 -4.97
C LYS A 32 0.37 7.65 -3.94
N ILE A 33 0.10 7.41 -2.65
CA ILE A 33 0.72 8.12 -1.53
C ILE A 33 1.25 7.09 -0.54
N ALA A 34 2.40 7.36 0.06
CA ALA A 34 2.99 6.49 1.07
C ALA A 34 3.69 7.33 2.14
N ALA A 35 3.65 6.86 3.38
CA ALA A 35 4.41 7.45 4.48
C ALA A 35 5.93 7.44 4.17
N PRO A 36 6.72 8.39 4.72
CA PRO A 36 8.14 8.55 4.35
C PRO A 36 8.98 7.27 4.44
N ILE A 37 8.77 6.45 5.48
CA ILE A 37 9.51 5.21 5.72
C ILE A 37 9.24 4.11 4.67
N VAL A 38 8.11 4.17 3.97
CA VAL A 38 7.70 3.24 2.90
C VAL A 38 7.50 3.97 1.56
N LYS A 39 8.08 5.15 1.39
CA LYS A 39 7.91 5.99 0.19
C LYS A 39 8.37 5.31 -1.10
N TYR A 40 9.30 4.37 -1.00
CA TYR A 40 9.77 3.56 -2.13
C TYR A 40 8.71 2.62 -2.71
N MET A 41 7.57 2.43 -2.03
CA MET A 41 6.44 1.64 -2.52
C MET A 41 5.51 2.41 -3.46
N ILE A 42 5.73 3.72 -3.67
CA ILE A 42 4.91 4.51 -4.62
C ILE A 42 5.01 3.89 -6.02
N GLY A 43 3.86 3.72 -6.68
CA GLY A 43 3.73 3.11 -8.00
C GLY A 43 3.61 1.59 -7.99
N TRP A 44 3.89 0.93 -6.86
CA TRP A 44 3.73 -0.52 -6.74
C TRP A 44 2.26 -0.91 -6.77
N THR A 45 1.97 -2.10 -7.26
CA THR A 45 0.64 -2.71 -7.14
C THR A 45 0.39 -3.13 -5.69
N LEU A 46 -0.89 -3.24 -5.32
CA LEU A 46 -1.26 -3.77 -4.00
C LEU A 46 -0.68 -5.18 -3.77
N GLU A 47 -0.60 -6.00 -4.82
CA GLU A 47 0.00 -7.34 -4.74
C GLU A 47 1.50 -7.28 -4.43
N GLU A 48 2.26 -6.41 -5.10
CA GLU A 48 3.70 -6.22 -4.83
C GLU A 48 3.95 -5.81 -3.39
N VAL A 49 3.11 -4.91 -2.86
CA VAL A 49 3.16 -4.49 -1.45
C VAL A 49 2.87 -5.67 -0.52
N GLN A 50 1.82 -6.44 -0.77
CA GLN A 50 1.46 -7.61 0.04
C GLN A 50 2.59 -8.65 0.06
N GLN A 51 3.16 -8.96 -1.10
CA GLN A 51 4.28 -9.90 -1.20
C GLN A 51 5.52 -9.37 -0.46
N TYR A 52 5.82 -8.06 -0.56
CA TYR A 52 6.93 -7.46 0.17
C TYR A 52 6.72 -7.51 1.68
N CYS A 53 5.53 -7.12 2.17
CA CYS A 53 5.18 -7.21 3.58
C CYS A 53 5.31 -8.64 4.09
N LYS A 54 4.81 -9.65 3.34
CA LYS A 54 4.98 -11.06 3.67
C LYS A 54 6.46 -11.46 3.80
N ARG A 55 7.32 -11.06 2.85
CA ARG A 55 8.77 -11.35 2.91
C ARG A 55 9.47 -10.68 4.09
N LYS A 56 8.98 -9.51 4.53
CA LYS A 56 9.52 -8.77 5.67
C LYS A 56 8.91 -9.15 7.02
N GLY A 57 7.90 -10.01 7.04
CA GLY A 57 7.14 -10.32 8.25
C GLY A 57 6.30 -9.13 8.74
N TRP A 58 5.89 -8.25 7.83
CA TRP A 58 4.99 -7.13 8.12
C TRP A 58 3.56 -7.50 7.78
N TRP A 59 2.62 -6.85 8.45
CA TRP A 59 1.19 -6.99 8.20
C TRP A 59 0.67 -5.80 7.41
N ILE A 60 -0.34 -6.03 6.59
CA ILE A 60 -1.07 -4.98 5.88
C ILE A 60 -2.57 -5.19 6.08
N ASN A 61 -3.22 -4.16 6.61
CA ASN A 61 -4.67 -4.14 6.85
C ASN A 61 -5.30 -3.00 6.06
N ASN A 62 -6.54 -3.22 5.62
CA ASN A 62 -7.36 -2.15 5.06
C ASN A 62 -8.02 -1.42 6.23
N ASP A 63 -7.72 -0.12 6.41
CA ASP A 63 -8.45 0.72 7.36
C ASP A 63 -9.70 1.18 6.61
N SER A 64 -10.77 0.41 6.73
CA SER A 64 -12.10 0.70 6.16
C SER A 64 -13.03 1.27 7.22
#